data_AF-A0AAV5UBD8-F1
#
_entry.id   AF-A0AAV5UBD8-F1
#
_cell.length_a   1.000
_cell.length_b   1.000
_cell.length_c   1.000
_cell.angle_alpha   90.00
_cell.angle_beta   90.00
_cell.angle_gamma   90.00
#
_symmetry.space_group_name_H-M   'P 1'
#
loop_
_entity.id
_entity.type
_entity.pdbx_description
1 polymer ?
#
loop_
_entity_poly.entity_id
_entity_poly.type
_entity_poly.pdbx_seq_one_letter_code
_entity_poly.pdbx_strand_id
1 'polypeptide(L)'
;MNNNYKAVIFDYGGVLMSYSKEVPEWTRLEKEFGLPKGILHKTLFAIFKEYPKLERCIFAGRISAEELEEELLPAYLERNIGVVLPRPFPVLNLWMGPGAKIPFNENMMKVVRTLKARGMHTSILTNNYKMDR
;
A
#
# COMPACT_ATOMS: atom_id res chain seq x y z
N MET A 1 -30.05 -22.54 7.51
CA MET A 1 -28.93 -22.81 6.57
C MET A 1 -27.70 -23.18 7.40
N ASN A 2 -27.30 -24.46 7.37
CA ASN A 2 -26.14 -25.00 8.10
C ASN A 2 -24.86 -24.82 7.27
N ASN A 3 -24.46 -23.57 6.96
CA ASN A 3 -23.14 -23.35 6.40
C ASN A 3 -22.12 -23.27 7.54
N ASN A 4 -21.61 -24.44 7.93
CA ASN A 4 -20.59 -24.57 8.95
C ASN A 4 -19.22 -24.29 8.33
N TYR A 5 -18.91 -23.01 8.10
CA TYR A 5 -17.61 -22.58 7.57
C TYR A 5 -16.50 -23.01 8.53
N LYS A 6 -15.44 -23.65 8.01
CA LYS A 6 -14.28 -24.08 8.83
C LYS A 6 -13.14 -23.05 8.85
N ALA A 7 -13.14 -22.14 7.89
CA ALA A 7 -12.10 -21.14 7.74
C ALA A 7 -12.65 -19.80 7.22
N VAL A 8 -11.95 -18.71 7.52
CA VAL A 8 -12.19 -17.36 6.98
C VAL A 8 -10.87 -16.80 6.47
N ILE A 9 -10.87 -16.33 5.23
CA ILE A 9 -9.71 -15.69 4.60
C ILE A 9 -9.98 -14.19 4.54
N PHE A 10 -9.03 -13.40 5.02
CA PHE A 10 -9.10 -11.95 5.06
C PHE A 10 -8.14 -11.35 4.04
N ASP A 11 -8.61 -10.35 3.30
CA ASP A 11 -7.68 -9.43 2.65
C ASP A 11 -6.92 -8.61 3.70
N TYR A 12 -5.76 -8.07 3.33
CA TYR A 12 -4.97 -7.23 4.22
C TYR A 12 -5.32 -5.76 4.07
N GLY A 13 -5.10 -5.20 2.88
CA GLY A 13 -5.33 -3.79 2.60
C GLY A 13 -6.82 -3.43 2.61
N GLY A 14 -7.21 -2.39 3.34
CA GLY A 14 -8.61 -1.93 3.41
C GLY A 14 -9.54 -2.81 4.24
N VAL A 15 -9.11 -4.02 4.63
CA VAL A 15 -9.86 -4.93 5.52
C VAL A 15 -9.23 -5.00 6.90
N LEU A 16 -8.05 -5.61 7.01
CA LEU A 16 -7.32 -5.69 8.29
C LEU A 16 -6.52 -4.43 8.56
N MET A 17 -5.95 -3.82 7.53
CA MET A 17 -5.24 -2.55 7.59
C MET A 17 -6.15 -1.41 7.13
N SER A 18 -6.19 -0.33 7.90
CA SER A 18 -6.89 0.90 7.53
C SER A 18 -5.96 1.80 6.73
N TYR A 19 -6.42 2.38 5.63
CA TYR A 19 -5.62 3.39 4.93
C TYR A 19 -5.67 4.72 5.69
N SER A 20 -4.51 5.31 5.99
CA SER A 20 -4.46 6.66 6.56
C SER A 20 -4.89 7.68 5.50
N LYS A 21 -5.72 8.66 5.88
CA LYS A 21 -6.14 9.75 4.99
C LYS A 21 -5.04 10.78 4.74
N GLU A 22 -4.13 10.93 5.69
CA GLU A 22 -2.93 11.73 5.55
C GLU A 22 -1.73 10.86 5.91
N VAL A 23 -0.75 10.80 5.03
CA VAL A 23 0.52 10.15 5.37
C VAL A 23 1.56 11.24 5.66
N PRO A 24 2.00 11.40 6.93
CA PRO A 24 2.91 12.47 7.32
C PRO A 24 4.17 12.55 6.46
N GLU A 25 4.65 11.41 5.99
CA GLU A 25 5.86 11.32 5.17
C GLU A 25 5.67 11.97 3.79
N TRP A 26 4.47 11.93 3.22
CA TRP A 26 4.17 12.60 1.94
C TRP A 26 4.21 14.10 2.11
N THR A 27 3.58 14.59 3.18
CA THR A 27 3.60 16.01 3.51
C THR A 27 5.02 16.49 3.85
N ARG A 28 5.85 15.64 4.48
CA ARG A 28 7.25 15.94 4.78
C ARG A 28 8.06 16.11 3.49
N LEU A 29 7.99 15.15 2.57
CA LEU A 29 8.67 15.23 1.28
C LEU A 29 8.18 16.41 0.46
N GLU A 30 6.87 16.65 0.39
CA GLU A 30 6.32 17.80 -0.33
C GLU A 30 6.91 19.11 0.18
N LYS A 31 7.04 19.27 1.51
CA LYS A 31 7.69 20.46 2.09
C LYS A 31 9.18 20.53 1.76
N GLU A 32 9.90 19.41 1.83
CA GLU A 32 11.34 19.32 1.55
C GLU A 32 11.66 19.76 0.11
N PHE A 33 10.81 19.40 -0.85
CA PHE A 33 10.98 19.73 -2.26
C PHE A 33 10.24 21.01 -2.69
N GLY A 34 9.62 21.76 -1.76
CA GLY A 34 8.87 22.98 -2.09
C GLY A 34 7.62 22.73 -2.96
N LEU A 35 7.03 21.54 -2.86
CA LEU A 35 5.90 21.10 -3.65
C LEU A 35 4.54 21.48 -3.02
N PRO A 36 3.48 21.68 -3.85
CA PRO A 36 2.13 21.85 -3.34
C PRO A 36 1.66 20.65 -2.49
N LYS A 37 1.01 20.91 -1.36
CA LYS A 37 0.46 19.85 -0.49
C LYS A 37 -0.47 18.93 -1.29
N GLY A 38 -0.24 17.62 -1.20
CA GLY A 38 -1.02 16.56 -1.84
C GLY A 38 -0.65 16.27 -3.29
N ILE A 39 0.34 16.95 -3.89
CA ILE A 39 0.74 16.68 -5.27
C ILE A 39 1.33 15.28 -5.42
N LEU A 40 2.11 14.80 -4.45
CA LEU A 40 2.67 13.45 -4.52
C LEU A 40 1.55 12.41 -4.50
N HIS A 41 0.54 12.62 -3.64
CA HIS A 41 -0.66 11.78 -3.62
C HIS A 41 -1.37 11.74 -4.95
N LYS A 42 -1.72 12.92 -5.45
CA LYS A 42 -2.50 13.06 -6.67
C LYS A 42 -1.77 12.43 -7.86
N THR A 43 -0.48 12.69 -8.00
CA THR A 43 0.32 12.20 -9.13
C THR A 43 0.54 10.70 -9.03
N LEU A 44 0.81 10.14 -7.84
CA LEU A 44 0.96 8.69 -7.67
C LEU A 44 -0.31 7.94 -8.08
N PHE A 45 -1.50 8.41 -7.69
CA PHE A 45 -2.74 7.75 -8.11
C PHE A 45 -3.08 7.97 -9.60
N ALA A 46 -2.56 9.04 -10.22
CA ALA A 46 -2.73 9.27 -11.65
C ALA A 46 -2.02 8.19 -12.49
N ILE A 47 -0.87 7.66 -12.07
CA ILE A 47 -0.14 6.64 -12.85
C ILE A 47 -1.00 5.39 -13.08
N PHE A 48 -1.78 4.96 -12.08
CA PHE A 48 -2.63 3.78 -12.21
C PHE A 48 -3.85 4.04 -13.10
N LYS A 49 -4.27 5.31 -13.22
CA LYS A 49 -5.31 5.72 -14.17
C LYS A 49 -4.78 5.79 -15.60
N GLU A 50 -3.58 6.31 -15.79
CA GLU A 50 -2.93 6.44 -17.10
C GLU A 50 -2.42 5.09 -17.63
N TYR A 51 -1.98 4.21 -16.73
CA TYR A 51 -1.45 2.89 -17.02
C TYR A 51 -2.28 1.82 -16.29
N PRO A 52 -3.52 1.53 -16.75
CA PRO A 52 -4.45 0.62 -16.05
C PRO A 52 -3.96 -0.83 -15.94
N LYS A 53 -2.92 -1.21 -16.70
CA LYS A 53 -2.30 -2.55 -16.62
C LYS A 53 -1.16 -2.61 -15.61
N LEU A 54 -0.65 -1.47 -15.14
CA LEU A 54 0.53 -1.38 -14.27
C LEU A 54 0.33 -2.15 -12.97
N GLU A 55 -0.82 -1.92 -12.30
CA GLU A 55 -1.18 -2.60 -11.06
C GLU A 55 -1.14 -4.13 -11.21
N ARG A 56 -1.73 -4.65 -12.29
CA ARG A 56 -1.71 -6.09 -12.59
C ARG A 56 -0.30 -6.61 -12.85
N CYS A 57 0.55 -5.85 -13.54
CA CYS A 57 1.93 -6.26 -13.78
C CYS A 57 2.74 -6.33 -12.48
N ILE A 58 2.55 -5.34 -11.59
CA ILE A 58 3.17 -5.30 -10.26
C ILE A 58 2.73 -6.53 -9.45
N PHE A 59 1.43 -6.75 -9.27
CA PHE A 59 0.93 -7.87 -8.45
C PHE A 59 1.12 -9.25 -9.06
N ALA A 60 1.36 -9.34 -10.37
CA ALA A 60 1.74 -10.58 -11.04
C ALA A 60 3.26 -10.84 -11.02
N GLY A 61 4.05 -9.98 -10.37
CA GLY A 61 5.51 -10.11 -10.31
C GLY A 61 6.21 -9.89 -11.66
N ARG A 62 5.54 -9.23 -12.63
CA ARG A 62 6.14 -8.86 -13.93
C ARG A 62 6.96 -7.57 -13.84
N ILE A 63 6.74 -6.81 -12.78
CA ILE A 63 7.50 -5.63 -12.38
C ILE A 63 7.84 -5.88 -10.92
N SER A 64 9.13 -5.90 -10.60
CA SER A 64 9.63 -6.05 -9.24
C SER A 64 9.40 -4.79 -8.40
N ALA A 65 9.50 -4.91 -7.07
CA ALA A 65 9.42 -3.76 -6.18
C ALA A 65 10.56 -2.77 -6.46
N GLU A 66 11.75 -3.28 -6.74
CA GLU A 66 12.93 -2.51 -7.09
C GLU A 66 12.73 -1.73 -8.39
N GLU A 67 12.27 -2.36 -9.48
CA GLU A 67 11.95 -1.66 -10.74
C GLU A 67 10.87 -0.58 -10.56
N LEU A 68 9.89 -0.85 -9.69
CA LEU A 68 8.84 0.11 -9.38
C LEU A 68 9.36 1.33 -8.60
N GLU A 69 10.14 1.10 -7.54
CA GLU A 69 10.60 2.13 -6.60
C GLU A 69 11.86 2.88 -7.08
N GLU A 70 12.74 2.26 -7.88
CA GLU A 70 14.00 2.87 -8.34
C GLU A 70 13.89 3.54 -9.72
N GLU A 71 12.99 3.05 -10.58
CA GLU A 71 12.89 3.50 -11.97
C GLU A 71 11.52 4.10 -12.29
N LEU A 72 10.47 3.27 -12.28
CA LEU A 72 9.17 3.64 -12.86
C LEU A 72 8.50 4.80 -12.13
N LEU A 73 8.35 4.71 -10.81
CA LEU A 73 7.67 5.74 -10.03
C LEU A 73 8.48 7.03 -9.92
N PRO A 74 9.79 7.01 -9.61
CA PRO A 74 10.60 8.23 -9.66
C PRO A 74 10.48 8.90 -11.02
N ALA A 75 10.75 8.20 -12.13
CA ALA A 75 10.74 8.81 -13.46
C ALA A 75 9.37 9.41 -13.82
N TYR A 76 8.27 8.72 -13.47
CA TYR A 76 6.92 9.23 -13.69
C TYR A 76 6.63 10.47 -12.85
N LEU A 77 6.98 10.44 -11.55
CA LEU A 77 6.77 11.57 -10.66
C LEU A 77 7.60 12.78 -11.12
N GLU A 78 8.91 12.60 -11.33
CA GLU A 78 9.84 13.65 -11.78
C GLU A 78 9.35 14.34 -13.07
N ARG A 79 8.86 13.57 -14.05
CA ARG A 79 8.27 14.11 -15.28
C ARG A 79 7.03 14.99 -15.04
N ASN A 80 6.22 14.66 -14.05
CA ASN A 80 4.93 15.32 -13.78
C ASN A 80 5.03 16.45 -12.75
N ILE A 81 5.98 16.39 -11.82
CA ILE A 81 6.13 17.37 -10.72
C ILE A 81 7.35 18.28 -10.88
N GLY A 82 8.31 17.93 -11.75
CA GLY A 82 9.45 18.78 -12.08
C GLY A 82 10.55 18.86 -11.02
N VAL A 83 10.64 17.91 -10.09
CA VAL A 83 11.77 17.78 -9.15
C VAL A 83 12.43 16.43 -9.29
N VAL A 84 13.71 16.32 -8.94
CA VAL A 84 14.45 15.05 -8.87
C VAL A 84 14.17 14.40 -7.51
N LEU A 85 13.72 13.14 -7.51
CA LEU A 85 13.34 12.41 -6.31
C LEU A 85 14.43 11.40 -5.88
N PRO A 86 14.49 11.04 -4.59
CA PRO A 86 15.40 10.02 -4.10
C PRO A 86 15.08 8.65 -4.71
N ARG A 87 16.12 7.82 -4.86
CA ARG A 87 16.03 6.43 -5.32
C ARG A 87 16.64 5.50 -4.25
N PRO A 88 15.94 4.42 -3.83
CA PRO A 88 14.56 4.08 -4.18
C PRO A 88 13.57 5.11 -3.61
N PHE A 89 12.49 5.39 -4.35
CA PHE A 89 11.37 6.19 -3.87
C PHE A 89 10.47 5.31 -2.99
N PRO A 90 10.43 5.53 -1.67
CA PRO A 90 10.08 4.46 -0.75
C PRO A 90 8.56 4.38 -0.53
N VAL A 91 7.79 3.99 -1.55
CA VAL A 91 6.31 4.05 -1.61
C VAL A 91 5.63 3.46 -0.37
N LEU A 92 6.07 2.29 0.13
CA LEU A 92 5.49 1.69 1.33
C LEU A 92 5.80 2.48 2.60
N ASN A 93 7.03 2.94 2.77
CA ASN A 93 7.40 3.81 3.89
C ASN A 93 6.72 5.16 3.76
N LEU A 94 6.38 5.53 2.54
CA LEU A 94 5.60 6.70 2.22
C LEU A 94 4.13 6.48 2.53
N TRP A 95 3.57 5.29 2.40
CA TRP A 95 2.18 4.97 2.74
C TRP A 95 1.95 4.74 4.24
N MET A 96 2.97 4.26 4.96
CA MET A 96 2.85 3.96 6.39
C MET A 96 3.63 4.95 7.26
N GLY A 97 4.77 5.44 6.81
CA GLY A 97 5.77 6.20 7.60
C GLY A 97 6.96 5.32 8.01
N PRO A 98 8.19 5.86 8.11
CA PRO A 98 9.32 5.13 8.71
C PRO A 98 9.02 4.74 10.16
N GLY A 99 9.15 3.45 10.50
CA GLY A 99 8.86 2.96 11.86
C GLY A 99 7.38 3.04 12.28
N ALA A 100 6.47 3.30 11.33
CA ALA A 100 5.07 3.44 11.64
C ALA A 100 4.43 2.13 12.06
N LYS A 101 3.58 2.21 13.08
CA LYS A 101 2.71 1.10 13.46
C LYS A 101 1.66 0.93 12.36
N ILE A 102 1.47 -0.32 11.93
CA ILE A 102 0.44 -0.67 10.96
C ILE A 102 -0.92 -0.24 11.54
N PRO A 103 -1.68 0.61 10.84
CA PRO A 103 -2.97 1.11 11.31
C PRO A 103 -4.05 0.03 11.19
N PHE A 104 -4.04 -0.96 12.06
CA PHE A 104 -5.02 -2.04 12.01
C PHE A 104 -6.44 -1.54 12.26
N ASN A 105 -7.40 -2.09 11.52
CA ASN A 105 -8.81 -1.93 11.78
C ASN A 105 -9.19 -2.72 13.04
N GLU A 106 -9.28 -2.04 14.18
CA GLU A 106 -9.53 -2.66 15.48
C GLU A 106 -10.81 -3.50 15.53
N ASN A 107 -11.85 -3.11 14.78
CA ASN A 107 -13.07 -3.90 14.70
C ASN A 107 -12.84 -5.22 13.96
N MET A 108 -12.06 -5.20 12.87
CA MET A 108 -11.70 -6.44 12.17
C MET A 108 -10.75 -7.31 12.98
N MET A 109 -9.83 -6.70 13.72
CA MET A 109 -8.98 -7.45 14.65
C MET A 109 -9.82 -8.13 15.77
N LYS A 110 -10.89 -7.49 16.26
CA LYS A 110 -11.84 -8.14 17.18
C LYS A 110 -12.55 -9.31 16.52
N VAL A 111 -13.04 -9.17 15.28
CA VAL A 111 -13.68 -10.26 14.54
C VAL A 111 -12.74 -11.44 14.37
N VAL A 112 -11.49 -11.21 13.93
CA VAL A 112 -10.46 -12.25 13.80
C VAL A 112 -10.26 -12.99 15.13
N ARG A 113 -10.13 -12.26 16.25
CA ARG A 113 -9.98 -12.85 17.58
C ARG A 113 -11.19 -13.72 17.97
N THR A 114 -12.40 -13.24 17.72
CA THR A 114 -13.63 -14.00 18.01
C THR A 114 -13.74 -15.27 17.17
N LEU A 115 -13.40 -15.22 15.88
CA LEU A 115 -13.46 -16.40 15.00
C LEU A 115 -12.44 -17.46 15.43
N LYS A 116 -11.21 -17.04 15.75
CA LYS A 116 -10.18 -17.93 16.30
C LYS A 116 -10.62 -18.60 17.61
N ALA A 117 -11.21 -17.82 18.53
CA ALA A 117 -11.70 -18.35 19.81
C ALA A 117 -12.84 -19.38 19.64
N ARG A 118 -13.56 -19.34 18.52
CA ARG A 118 -14.60 -20.31 18.15
C ARG A 118 -14.06 -21.53 17.40
N GLY A 119 -12.74 -21.67 17.27
CA GLY A 119 -12.10 -22.79 16.59
C GLY A 119 -12.07 -22.68 15.06
N MET A 120 -12.39 -21.51 14.48
CA MET A 120 -12.25 -21.31 13.03
C MET A 120 -10.80 -21.02 12.65
N HIS A 121 -10.36 -21.59 11.54
CA HIS A 121 -9.08 -21.22 10.93
C HIS A 121 -9.19 -19.83 10.29
N THR A 122 -8.16 -18.99 10.45
CA THR A 122 -8.11 -17.68 9.81
C THR A 122 -6.79 -17.49 9.10
N SER A 123 -6.83 -17.00 7.87
CA SER A 123 -5.63 -16.71 7.05
C SER A 123 -5.74 -15.35 6.39
N ILE A 124 -4.61 -14.80 5.96
CA ILE A 124 -4.54 -13.59 5.14
C ILE A 124 -4.26 -14.03 3.70
N LEU A 125 -4.96 -13.42 2.74
CA LEU A 125 -4.65 -13.52 1.31
C LEU A 125 -4.74 -12.11 0.72
N THR A 126 -3.58 -11.54 0.40
CA THR A 126 -3.47 -10.18 -0.14
C THR A 126 -2.53 -10.21 -1.33
N ASN A 127 -2.81 -9.39 -2.33
CA ASN A 127 -1.80 -9.06 -3.32
C ASN A 127 -0.76 -8.16 -2.64
N ASN A 128 0.52 -8.49 -2.80
CA ASN A 128 1.62 -7.70 -2.30
C ASN A 128 2.66 -7.57 -3.42
N TYR A 129 3.31 -6.41 -3.50
CA TYR A 129 4.34 -6.15 -4.49
C TYR A 129 5.76 -6.23 -3.92
N LYS A 130 5.92 -6.17 -2.59
CA LYS A 130 7.16 -6.64 -1.97
C LYS A 130 7.10 -8.16 -1.88
N MET A 131 7.99 -8.80 -2.62
CA MET A 131 8.30 -10.21 -2.44
C MET A 131 8.84 -10.40 -1.02
N ASP A 132 8.37 -11.44 -0.32
CA ASP A 132 9.01 -11.88 0.91
C ASP A 132 10.49 -12.15 0.60
N ARG A 133 11.41 -11.49 1.31
CA ARG A 133 12.82 -11.87 1.35
C ARG A 133 13.03 -12.91 2.45
#